data_AF-A0AAV0KPN1-F1
#
_entry.id   AF-A0AAV0KPN1-F1
#
_cell.length_a   1.000
_cell.length_b   1.000
_cell.length_c   1.000
_cell.angle_alpha   90.00
_cell.angle_beta   90.00
_cell.angle_gamma   90.00
#
_symmetry.space_group_name_H-M   'P 1'
#
loop_
_entity.id
_entity.type
_entity.pdbx_description
1 polymer ?
#
loop_
_entity_poly.entity_id
_entity_poly.type
_entity_poly.pdbx_seq_one_letter_code
_entity_poly.pdbx_strand_id
1 'polypeptide(L)'
;MLLLPGDLSYADFWQPRWDSFGRMVEPLASQRPWMVTQGNHEVERIPVVHSSSFTAYNARWRMPFEESGSTSNLYYSFDVAGAHVVMLGSYTDFGPSSAQYKWLQSDMAKVDRSKTPWILALIHAPWYNTNTAHQGESESVDMKRDMESLLYNARVDVVFAGHVHAYERFVSLVFPNSLVKNNISKDKADDCGPVHITIGDGGNREGLATKFRNTGGEKISVFREASFGHGELEVVNATHAQWTWHRNDDGESVCSDAVWLTSLSSLTSCKA
;
A
#
# COMPACT_ATOMS: atom_id res chain seq x y z
N MET A 1 -10.39 -4.83 11.39
CA MET A 1 -9.25 -3.89 11.41
C MET A 1 -9.37 -3.00 10.19
N LEU A 2 -8.86 -1.78 10.23
CA LEU A 2 -8.80 -0.86 9.09
C LEU A 2 -7.34 -0.58 8.76
N LEU A 3 -6.99 -0.65 7.48
CA LEU A 3 -5.65 -0.37 6.97
C LEU A 3 -5.75 0.83 6.03
N LEU A 4 -4.99 1.90 6.29
CA LEU A 4 -5.02 3.10 5.47
C LEU A 4 -3.63 3.38 4.88
N PRO A 5 -3.50 3.38 3.54
CA PRO A 5 -2.24 3.63 2.86
C PRO A 5 -1.92 5.13 2.77
N GLY A 6 -1.99 5.89 3.87
CA GLY A 6 -1.64 7.33 3.90
C GLY A 6 -2.74 8.31 3.47
N ASP A 7 -2.38 9.59 3.44
CA ASP A 7 -3.24 10.74 3.16
C ASP A 7 -4.50 10.78 4.02
N LEU A 8 -4.28 11.04 5.32
CA LEU A 8 -5.28 10.84 6.35
C LEU A 8 -6.27 12.01 6.42
N SER A 9 -5.81 13.19 6.86
CA SER A 9 -6.72 14.30 7.17
C SER A 9 -6.76 15.39 6.09
N TYR A 10 -5.83 15.38 5.14
CA TYR A 10 -5.60 16.52 4.22
C TYR A 10 -5.58 17.85 5.00
N ALA A 11 -4.83 17.86 6.11
CA ALA A 11 -4.74 19.03 6.97
C ALA A 11 -4.02 20.16 6.23
N ASP A 12 -3.01 19.81 5.44
CA ASP A 12 -2.26 20.69 4.55
C ASP A 12 -1.92 21.99 5.24
N PHE A 13 -1.21 21.84 6.36
CA PHE A 13 -0.77 22.93 7.24
C PHE A 13 -1.88 23.59 8.08
N TRP A 14 -3.17 23.31 7.83
CA TRP A 14 -4.28 23.71 8.71
C TRP A 14 -4.53 22.64 9.78
N GLN A 15 -3.75 22.71 10.86
CA GLN A 15 -3.70 21.71 11.93
C GLN A 15 -5.06 21.32 12.57
N PRO A 16 -6.05 22.21 12.74
CA PRO A 16 -7.35 21.81 13.29
C PRO A 16 -8.08 20.70 12.50
N ARG A 17 -7.75 20.49 11.21
CA ARG A 17 -8.30 19.38 10.43
C ARG A 17 -7.90 18.01 10.97
N TRP A 18 -6.73 17.88 11.59
CA TRP A 18 -6.34 16.64 12.25
C TRP A 18 -7.32 16.28 13.39
N ASP A 19 -7.78 17.28 14.15
CA ASP A 19 -8.77 17.07 15.21
C ASP A 19 -10.16 16.75 14.64
N SER A 20 -10.55 17.43 13.56
CA SER A 20 -11.80 17.11 12.84
C SER A 20 -11.78 15.68 12.29
N PHE A 21 -10.68 15.26 11.67
CA PHE A 21 -10.50 13.90 11.16
C PHE A 21 -10.54 12.88 12.30
N GLY A 22 -9.80 13.12 13.39
CA GLY A 22 -9.82 12.25 14.58
C GLY A 22 -11.23 12.05 15.15
N ARG A 23 -12.02 13.11 15.29
CA ARG A 23 -13.43 13.02 15.73
C ARG A 23 -14.33 12.32 14.72
N MET A 24 -14.08 12.51 13.42
CA MET A 24 -14.85 11.86 12.36
C MET A 24 -14.65 10.34 12.40
N VAL A 25 -13.42 9.87 12.61
CA VAL A 25 -13.10 8.44 12.61
C VAL A 25 -13.26 7.77 13.98
N GLU A 26 -13.34 8.54 15.07
CA GLU A 26 -13.45 8.04 16.45
C GLU A 26 -14.47 6.91 16.64
N PRO A 27 -15.72 6.97 16.11
CA PRO A 27 -16.69 5.90 16.34
C PRO A 27 -16.21 4.54 15.84
N LEU A 28 -15.37 4.51 14.80
CA LEU A 28 -14.81 3.29 14.23
C LEU A 28 -13.43 2.95 14.83
N ALA A 29 -12.55 3.96 14.95
CA ALA A 29 -11.19 3.80 15.46
C ALA A 29 -11.14 3.41 16.95
N SER A 30 -12.13 3.81 17.74
CA SER A 30 -12.23 3.41 19.16
C SER A 30 -12.63 1.94 19.36
N GLN A 31 -13.19 1.29 18.34
CA GLN A 31 -13.71 -0.08 18.43
C GLN A 31 -12.88 -1.11 17.68
N ARG A 32 -12.05 -0.67 16.71
CA ARG A 32 -11.26 -1.56 15.85
C ARG A 32 -9.88 -0.93 15.62
N PRO A 33 -8.81 -1.74 15.59
CA PRO A 33 -7.47 -1.23 15.26
C PRO A 33 -7.49 -0.52 13.91
N TRP A 34 -6.88 0.65 13.90
CA TRP A 34 -6.77 1.54 12.76
C TRP A 34 -5.29 1.75 12.47
N MET A 35 -4.78 1.02 11.48
CA MET A 35 -3.36 0.96 11.15
C MET A 35 -3.10 1.86 9.95
N VAL A 36 -2.14 2.78 10.05
CA VAL A 36 -1.90 3.81 9.04
C VAL A 36 -0.43 3.88 8.65
N THR A 37 -0.14 4.01 7.36
CA THR A 37 1.14 4.58 6.92
C THR A 37 0.93 6.07 6.58
N GLN A 38 2.01 6.75 6.22
CA GLN A 38 2.02 8.15 5.83
C GLN A 38 1.87 8.31 4.31
N GLY A 39 1.25 9.41 3.87
CA GLY A 39 1.27 9.89 2.48
C GLY A 39 1.98 11.24 2.35
N ASN A 40 1.96 11.83 1.15
CA ASN A 40 2.59 13.15 0.95
C ASN A 40 1.89 14.24 1.77
N HIS A 41 0.60 14.11 2.03
CA HIS A 41 -0.14 15.09 2.84
C HIS A 41 0.22 15.05 4.33
N GLU A 42 0.93 14.01 4.80
CA GLU A 42 1.45 13.93 6.17
C GLU A 42 2.85 14.55 6.34
N VAL A 43 3.56 14.86 5.25
CA VAL A 43 4.95 15.37 5.29
C VAL A 43 5.06 16.70 6.05
N GLU A 44 3.96 17.45 6.17
CA GLU A 44 3.79 18.75 6.83
C GLU A 44 4.99 19.23 7.66
N ARG A 45 5.65 20.27 7.18
CA ARG A 45 6.73 20.97 7.88
C ARG A 45 6.38 22.44 8.03
N ILE A 46 6.18 22.90 9.27
CA ILE A 46 5.84 24.28 9.60
C ILE A 46 7.03 24.89 10.34
N PRO A 47 7.95 25.64 9.69
CA PRO A 47 9.28 25.94 10.24
C PRO A 47 9.33 26.52 11.66
N VAL A 48 8.30 27.28 12.08
CA VAL A 48 8.24 27.94 13.39
C VAL A 48 7.51 27.10 14.45
N VAL A 49 6.67 26.14 14.05
CA VAL A 49 5.77 25.39 14.96
C VAL A 49 6.12 23.89 14.99
N HIS A 50 6.47 23.32 13.83
CA HIS A 50 6.82 21.93 13.60
C HIS A 50 7.96 21.87 12.56
N SER A 51 9.20 22.03 13.02
CA SER A 51 10.38 22.13 12.14
C SER A 51 10.77 20.81 11.45
N SER A 52 10.20 19.70 11.90
CA SER A 52 10.40 18.35 11.36
C SER A 52 9.15 17.89 10.61
N SER A 53 9.36 17.17 9.50
CA SER A 53 8.26 16.53 8.76
C SER A 53 7.54 15.48 9.60
N PHE A 54 6.28 15.19 9.26
CA PHE A 54 5.45 14.16 9.90
C PHE A 54 5.15 14.40 11.39
N THR A 55 5.31 15.63 11.89
CA THR A 55 5.14 15.88 13.34
C THR A 55 3.72 15.56 13.81
N ALA A 56 2.69 15.99 13.06
CA ALA A 56 1.30 15.73 13.41
C ALA A 56 0.93 14.24 13.30
N TYR A 57 1.36 13.59 12.21
CA TYR A 57 1.20 12.14 12.02
C TYR A 57 1.79 11.35 13.19
N ASN A 58 3.07 11.58 13.52
CA ASN A 58 3.76 10.86 14.60
C ASN A 58 3.17 11.12 15.99
N ALA A 59 2.64 12.33 16.24
CA ALA A 59 2.04 12.67 17.51
C ALA A 59 0.65 12.05 17.72
N ARG A 60 -0.11 11.83 16.63
CA ARG A 60 -1.52 11.41 16.69
C ARG A 60 -1.71 9.92 16.41
N TRP A 61 -0.84 9.34 15.60
CA TRP A 61 -0.95 7.96 15.11
C TRP A 61 0.32 7.19 15.47
N ARG A 62 0.35 6.64 16.69
CA ARG A 62 1.47 5.80 17.15
C ARG A 62 1.25 4.35 16.76
N MET A 63 2.06 3.88 15.82
CA MET A 63 2.04 2.53 15.27
C MET A 63 3.07 1.63 15.98
N PRO A 64 2.97 0.29 15.88
CA PRO A 64 3.82 -0.65 16.61
C PRO A 64 5.23 -0.80 16.00
N PHE A 65 5.90 0.31 15.70
CA PHE A 65 7.20 0.31 15.03
C PHE A 65 8.32 -0.21 15.92
N GLU A 66 8.26 0.03 17.23
CA GLU A 66 9.26 -0.47 18.18
C GLU A 66 9.16 -1.99 18.31
N GLU A 67 7.94 -2.51 18.41
CA GLU A 67 7.62 -3.93 18.48
C GLU A 67 8.00 -4.67 17.20
N SER A 68 7.90 -4.02 16.05
CA SER A 68 8.33 -4.55 14.76
C SER A 68 9.84 -4.42 14.52
N GLY A 69 10.60 -3.88 15.49
CA GLY A 69 12.05 -3.65 15.38
C GLY A 69 12.44 -2.58 14.35
N SER A 70 11.49 -1.73 13.94
CA SER A 70 11.74 -0.55 13.13
C SER A 70 12.27 0.60 14.00
N THR A 71 13.00 1.52 13.39
CA THR A 71 13.48 2.74 14.04
C THR A 71 12.57 3.94 13.82
N SER A 72 11.44 3.78 13.13
CA SER A 72 10.58 4.88 12.70
C SER A 72 9.12 4.48 12.66
N ASN A 73 8.24 5.35 13.16
CA ASN A 73 6.79 5.20 13.06
C ASN A 73 6.26 5.26 11.61
N LEU A 74 7.11 5.61 10.64
CA LEU A 74 6.74 5.72 9.21
C LEU A 74 6.79 4.38 8.46
N TYR A 75 7.39 3.34 9.05
CA TYR A 75 7.40 1.98 8.48
C TYR A 75 7.49 0.95 9.61
N TYR A 76 6.65 -0.06 9.57
CA TYR A 76 6.51 -1.05 10.63
C TYR A 76 5.77 -2.29 10.13
N SER A 77 5.76 -3.36 10.92
CA SER A 77 5.04 -4.59 10.59
C SER A 77 4.28 -5.12 11.81
N PHE A 78 3.30 -5.99 11.58
CA PHE A 78 2.56 -6.66 12.65
C PHE A 78 1.88 -7.93 12.11
N ASP A 79 1.67 -8.89 13.00
CA ASP A 79 0.94 -10.11 12.67
C ASP A 79 -0.51 -10.02 13.14
N VAL A 80 -1.45 -10.40 12.29
CA VAL A 80 -2.88 -10.46 12.62
C VAL A 80 -3.56 -11.58 11.85
N ALA A 81 -4.30 -12.45 12.55
CA ALA A 81 -5.17 -13.46 11.95
C ALA A 81 -4.52 -14.31 10.83
N GLY A 82 -3.24 -14.71 10.99
CA GLY A 82 -2.51 -15.50 10.00
C GLY A 82 -1.95 -14.70 8.81
N ALA A 83 -1.93 -13.37 8.91
CA ALA A 83 -1.26 -12.48 8.00
C ALA A 83 -0.15 -11.71 8.70
N HIS A 84 1.01 -11.62 8.06
CA HIS A 84 2.05 -10.66 8.37
C HIS A 84 1.82 -9.42 7.50
N VAL A 85 1.56 -8.27 8.12
CA VAL A 85 1.27 -7.02 7.42
C VAL A 85 2.46 -6.09 7.56
N VAL A 86 3.02 -5.64 6.44
CA VAL A 86 4.12 -4.67 6.38
C VAL A 86 3.62 -3.33 5.86
N MET A 87 3.88 -2.26 6.60
CA MET A 87 3.54 -0.88 6.26
C MET A 87 4.84 -0.18 5.90
N LEU A 88 5.00 0.24 4.64
CA LEU A 88 6.20 0.93 4.17
C LEU A 88 5.93 2.44 4.03
N GLY A 89 6.99 3.21 4.25
CA GLY A 89 6.99 4.65 4.10
C GLY A 89 7.51 5.07 2.72
N SER A 90 6.60 5.50 1.85
CA SER A 90 6.94 6.06 0.53
C SER A 90 7.71 7.39 0.60
N TYR A 91 7.50 8.24 1.62
CA TYR A 91 8.13 9.57 1.75
C TYR A 91 9.18 9.63 2.86
N THR A 92 9.87 8.51 3.08
CA THR A 92 11.09 8.43 3.88
C THR A 92 12.13 7.64 3.09
N ASP A 93 13.41 7.69 3.49
CA ASP A 93 14.48 7.08 2.70
C ASP A 93 14.20 5.57 2.48
N PHE A 94 14.08 5.17 1.22
CA PHE A 94 13.80 3.79 0.79
C PHE A 94 14.95 3.16 -0.03
N GLY A 95 15.99 3.93 -0.35
CA GLY A 95 17.13 3.41 -1.11
C GLY A 95 17.88 2.29 -0.36
N PRO A 96 18.71 1.47 -1.05
CA PRO A 96 19.32 0.27 -0.46
C PRO A 96 20.19 0.49 0.79
N SER A 97 20.65 1.72 1.02
CA SER A 97 21.45 2.10 2.19
C SER A 97 20.61 2.57 3.38
N SER A 98 19.30 2.80 3.20
CA SER A 98 18.42 3.37 4.20
C SER A 98 18.11 2.40 5.35
N ALA A 99 17.65 2.96 6.47
CA ALA A 99 17.20 2.17 7.62
C ALA A 99 15.96 1.33 7.26
N GLN A 100 15.01 1.90 6.51
CA GLN A 100 13.80 1.21 6.06
C GLN A 100 14.13 -0.02 5.21
N TYR A 101 15.03 0.10 4.23
CA TYR A 101 15.40 -1.00 3.35
C TYR A 101 16.01 -2.18 4.12
N LYS A 102 16.97 -1.88 5.00
CA LYS A 102 17.64 -2.90 5.84
C LYS A 102 16.68 -3.53 6.84
N TRP A 103 15.79 -2.73 7.42
CA TRP A 103 14.74 -3.23 8.30
C TRP A 103 13.82 -4.19 7.54
N LEU A 104 13.33 -3.82 6.36
CA LEU A 104 12.46 -4.67 5.53
C LEU A 104 13.11 -6.01 5.19
N GLN A 105 14.40 -6.00 4.83
CA GLN A 105 15.16 -7.25 4.63
C GLN A 105 15.15 -8.14 5.88
N SER A 106 15.41 -7.55 7.05
CA SER A 106 15.42 -8.29 8.31
C SER A 106 14.03 -8.75 8.74
N ASP A 107 12.99 -7.98 8.46
CA ASP A 107 11.60 -8.28 8.81
C ASP A 107 11.09 -9.46 7.98
N MET A 108 11.23 -9.38 6.64
CA MET A 108 10.84 -10.47 5.74
C MET A 108 11.58 -11.78 6.01
N ALA A 109 12.85 -11.72 6.42
CA ALA A 109 13.63 -12.92 6.77
C ALA A 109 13.16 -13.62 8.05
N LYS A 110 12.39 -12.94 8.92
CA LYS A 110 11.86 -13.50 10.17
C LYS A 110 10.47 -14.11 10.01
N VAL A 111 9.79 -13.87 8.88
CA VAL A 111 8.42 -14.32 8.69
C VAL A 111 8.35 -15.84 8.63
N ASP A 112 7.64 -16.44 9.59
CA ASP A 112 7.33 -17.86 9.62
C ASP A 112 6.01 -18.11 8.88
N ARG A 113 6.09 -18.51 7.61
CA ARG A 113 4.90 -18.78 6.76
C ARG A 113 4.00 -19.91 7.29
N SER A 114 4.45 -20.71 8.26
CA SER A 114 3.57 -21.68 8.93
C SER A 114 2.60 -21.04 9.92
N LYS A 115 2.94 -19.85 10.44
CA LYS A 115 2.11 -19.06 11.36
C LYS A 115 1.37 -17.94 10.62
N THR A 116 2.07 -17.28 9.71
CA THR A 116 1.55 -16.18 8.88
C THR A 116 1.69 -16.56 7.41
N PRO A 117 0.80 -17.45 6.90
CA PRO A 117 0.82 -17.86 5.50
C PRO A 117 0.63 -16.68 4.54
N TRP A 118 -0.08 -15.63 4.97
CA TRP A 118 -0.26 -14.41 4.18
C TRP A 118 0.80 -13.37 4.52
N ILE A 119 1.34 -12.71 3.50
CA ILE A 119 2.09 -11.45 3.64
C ILE A 119 1.41 -10.38 2.80
N LEU A 120 1.02 -9.29 3.46
CA LEU A 120 0.41 -8.12 2.83
C LEU A 120 1.33 -6.92 3.00
N ALA A 121 1.51 -6.13 1.96
CA ALA A 121 2.26 -4.88 2.03
C ALA A 121 1.37 -3.68 1.75
N LEU A 122 1.64 -2.57 2.43
CA LEU A 122 0.99 -1.29 2.20
C LEU A 122 2.04 -0.23 1.90
N ILE A 123 1.83 0.49 0.82
CA ILE A 123 2.62 1.64 0.38
C ILE A 123 1.67 2.81 0.11
N HIS A 124 2.14 4.05 0.12
CA HIS A 124 1.27 5.16 -0.29
C HIS A 124 1.29 5.32 -1.80
N ALA A 125 2.46 5.58 -2.37
CA ALA A 125 2.63 5.80 -3.81
C ALA A 125 2.64 4.46 -4.58
N PRO A 126 1.72 4.24 -5.54
CA PRO A 126 1.62 2.97 -6.25
C PRO A 126 2.80 2.74 -7.20
N TRP A 127 3.37 1.53 -7.18
CA TRP A 127 4.43 1.09 -8.09
C TRP A 127 3.93 0.78 -9.51
N TYR A 128 2.65 0.42 -9.62
CA TYR A 128 1.96 0.18 -10.88
C TYR A 128 0.74 1.09 -10.93
N ASN A 129 0.64 1.87 -12.00
CA ASN A 129 -0.38 2.91 -12.14
C ASN A 129 -0.60 3.18 -13.63
N THR A 130 -1.82 2.96 -14.14
CA THR A 130 -2.16 3.37 -15.52
C THR A 130 -2.91 4.69 -15.57
N ASN A 131 -3.24 5.29 -14.43
CA ASN A 131 -3.78 6.65 -14.36
C ASN A 131 -2.76 7.66 -14.89
N THR A 132 -3.23 8.77 -15.45
CA THR A 132 -2.35 9.86 -15.89
C THR A 132 -1.81 10.69 -14.72
N ALA A 133 -2.47 10.67 -13.57
CA ALA A 133 -2.00 11.28 -12.32
C ALA A 133 -0.83 10.48 -11.72
N HIS A 134 0.06 11.18 -11.01
CA HIS A 134 1.18 10.60 -10.23
C HIS A 134 2.09 9.68 -11.05
N GLN A 135 2.55 10.19 -12.19
CA GLN A 135 3.39 9.46 -13.13
C GLN A 135 4.83 9.94 -13.05
N GLY A 136 5.77 9.00 -12.88
CA GLY A 136 7.20 9.31 -12.83
C GLY A 136 7.69 9.87 -11.49
N GLU A 137 6.87 9.81 -10.43
CA GLU A 137 7.27 10.22 -9.09
C GLU A 137 8.31 9.23 -8.50
N SER A 138 9.28 9.73 -7.75
CA SER A 138 10.38 8.93 -7.21
C SER A 138 9.90 7.85 -6.24
N GLU A 139 8.89 8.18 -5.46
CA GLU A 139 8.22 7.35 -4.47
C GLU A 139 7.50 6.16 -5.11
N SER A 140 7.16 6.25 -6.40
CA SER A 140 6.65 5.15 -7.22
C SER A 140 7.78 4.44 -7.96
N VAL A 141 8.59 5.18 -8.74
CA VAL A 141 9.55 4.61 -9.70
C VAL A 141 10.81 4.09 -9.02
N ASP A 142 11.43 4.89 -8.16
CA ASP A 142 12.69 4.54 -7.50
C ASP A 142 12.45 3.55 -6.36
N MET A 143 11.36 3.72 -5.60
CA MET A 143 10.99 2.78 -4.54
C MET A 143 10.70 1.39 -5.12
N LYS A 144 9.97 1.29 -6.23
CA LYS A 144 9.77 0.04 -6.96
C LYS A 144 11.10 -0.59 -7.37
N ARG A 145 11.96 0.18 -8.06
CA ARG A 145 13.30 -0.26 -8.50
C ARG A 145 14.09 -0.88 -7.36
N ASP A 146 14.09 -0.23 -6.20
CA ASP A 146 14.94 -0.62 -5.08
C ASP A 146 14.31 -1.77 -4.26
N MET A 147 13.02 -1.70 -3.95
CA MET A 147 12.38 -2.59 -2.96
C MET A 147 11.57 -3.75 -3.55
N GLU A 148 11.15 -3.71 -4.80
CA GLU A 148 10.23 -4.74 -5.33
C GLU A 148 10.79 -6.15 -5.26
N SER A 149 12.09 -6.30 -5.53
CA SER A 149 12.76 -7.60 -5.41
C SER A 149 12.71 -8.17 -3.98
N LEU A 150 12.66 -7.32 -2.94
CA LEU A 150 12.52 -7.79 -1.56
C LEU A 150 11.13 -8.40 -1.34
N LEU A 151 10.08 -7.73 -1.81
CA LEU A 151 8.71 -8.22 -1.69
C LEU A 151 8.47 -9.47 -2.54
N TYR A 152 8.99 -9.48 -3.77
CA TYR A 152 8.90 -10.65 -4.66
C TYR A 152 9.62 -11.87 -4.06
N ASN A 153 10.84 -11.70 -3.55
CA ASN A 153 11.60 -12.80 -2.94
C ASN A 153 10.96 -13.32 -1.65
N ALA A 154 10.33 -12.43 -0.87
CA ALA A 154 9.58 -12.79 0.33
C ALA A 154 8.22 -13.44 0.03
N ARG A 155 7.81 -13.50 -1.24
CA ARG A 155 6.48 -13.98 -1.69
C ARG A 155 5.36 -13.21 -1.03
N VAL A 156 5.44 -11.88 -1.06
CA VAL A 156 4.33 -10.99 -0.70
C VAL A 156 3.15 -11.31 -1.61
N ASP A 157 1.98 -11.53 -1.01
CA ASP A 157 0.79 -11.97 -1.74
C ASP A 157 0.07 -10.78 -2.40
N VAL A 158 -0.05 -9.68 -1.66
CA VAL A 158 -0.75 -8.46 -2.12
C VAL A 158 -0.04 -7.20 -1.65
N VAL A 159 0.04 -6.21 -2.53
CA VAL A 159 0.46 -4.85 -2.22
C VAL A 159 -0.73 -3.90 -2.42
N PHE A 160 -1.13 -3.21 -1.36
CA PHE A 160 -2.12 -2.14 -1.42
C PHE A 160 -1.44 -0.78 -1.46
N ALA A 161 -1.93 0.11 -2.32
CA ALA A 161 -1.45 1.47 -2.49
C ALA A 161 -2.57 2.50 -2.39
N GLY A 162 -2.25 3.73 -2.00
CA GLY A 162 -3.16 4.87 -2.00
C GLY A 162 -2.85 5.84 -3.13
N HIS A 163 -2.76 7.13 -2.79
CA HIS A 163 -2.24 8.24 -3.59
C HIS A 163 -3.05 8.61 -4.84
N VAL A 164 -3.18 7.69 -5.80
CA VAL A 164 -3.99 7.91 -7.00
C VAL A 164 -5.45 7.79 -6.62
N HIS A 165 -6.23 8.88 -6.80
CA HIS A 165 -7.64 8.95 -6.44
C HIS A 165 -8.56 8.19 -7.42
N ALA A 166 -8.31 6.90 -7.58
CA ALA A 166 -9.08 5.94 -8.35
C ALA A 166 -8.76 4.53 -7.85
N TYR A 167 -9.64 3.58 -8.15
CA TYR A 167 -9.37 2.17 -7.93
C TYR A 167 -8.70 1.56 -9.17
N GLU A 168 -7.67 0.74 -8.96
CA GLU A 168 -7.04 -0.03 -10.03
C GLU A 168 -6.45 -1.34 -9.48
N ARG A 169 -6.78 -2.47 -10.10
CA ARG A 169 -6.22 -3.79 -9.78
C ARG A 169 -5.40 -4.32 -10.94
N PHE A 170 -4.23 -4.83 -10.60
CA PHE A 170 -3.31 -5.48 -11.50
C PHE A 170 -3.32 -7.00 -11.32
N VAL A 171 -2.80 -7.73 -12.30
CA VAL A 171 -2.45 -9.15 -12.13
C VAL A 171 -1.25 -9.30 -11.18
N SER A 172 -0.83 -10.54 -10.89
CA SER A 172 0.45 -10.80 -10.22
C SER A 172 1.61 -10.31 -11.09
N LEU A 173 2.42 -9.39 -10.57
CA LEU A 173 3.45 -8.68 -11.34
C LEU A 173 4.83 -8.82 -10.72
N VAL A 174 5.84 -8.73 -11.58
CA VAL A 174 7.23 -8.54 -11.18
C VAL A 174 7.94 -7.59 -12.16
N PHE A 175 8.80 -6.74 -11.63
CA PHE A 175 9.80 -6.03 -12.38
C PHE A 175 11.07 -6.89 -12.52
N PRO A 176 11.44 -7.29 -13.75
CA PRO A 176 12.61 -8.13 -13.96
C PRO A 176 13.89 -7.30 -13.75
N ASN A 177 14.42 -7.30 -12.52
CA ASN A 177 15.74 -6.72 -12.20
C ASN A 177 16.89 -7.35 -13.03
N SER A 178 16.70 -8.54 -13.61
CA SER A 178 17.69 -9.24 -14.45
C SER A 178 17.79 -8.77 -15.91
N LEU A 179 16.95 -7.82 -16.36
CA LEU A 179 16.95 -7.33 -17.76
C LEU A 179 17.44 -5.88 -17.93
N VAL A 180 18.14 -5.31 -16.95
CA VAL A 180 18.90 -4.05 -17.13
C VAL A 180 20.22 -4.32 -17.86
N LYS A 181 20.16 -5.00 -19.01
CA LYS A 181 21.28 -5.04 -19.97
C LYS A 181 21.03 -4.17 -21.20
N ASN A 182 19.77 -3.79 -21.49
CA ASN A 182 19.40 -3.08 -22.72
C ASN A 182 18.40 -1.91 -22.51
N ASN A 183 18.27 -1.33 -21.31
CA ASN A 183 17.42 -0.16 -21.02
C ASN A 183 15.92 -0.24 -21.37
N ILE A 184 15.37 -1.46 -21.51
CA ILE A 184 13.91 -1.67 -21.64
C ILE A 184 13.54 -2.93 -20.84
N SER A 185 13.40 -2.81 -19.52
CA SER A 185 12.64 -3.79 -18.75
C SER A 185 11.18 -3.37 -18.77
N LYS A 186 10.35 -4.21 -19.42
CA LYS A 186 8.90 -4.07 -19.33
C LYS A 186 8.39 -4.85 -18.12
N ASP A 187 7.41 -4.26 -17.45
CA ASP A 187 6.61 -4.93 -16.44
C ASP A 187 6.04 -6.24 -16.99
N LYS A 188 6.12 -7.30 -16.21
CA LYS A 188 5.72 -8.64 -16.66
C LYS A 188 4.82 -9.30 -15.62
N ALA A 189 3.76 -9.94 -16.12
CA ALA A 189 2.98 -10.87 -15.31
C ALA A 189 3.82 -12.08 -14.90
N ASP A 190 3.78 -12.41 -13.61
CA ASP A 190 4.43 -13.56 -13.02
C ASP A 190 3.54 -14.06 -11.88
N ASP A 191 3.07 -15.30 -11.97
CA ASP A 191 2.16 -15.90 -10.99
C ASP A 191 2.78 -16.04 -9.58
N CYS A 192 4.10 -15.84 -9.45
CA CYS A 192 4.82 -15.81 -8.18
C CYS A 192 5.10 -14.39 -7.65
N GLY A 193 4.59 -13.36 -8.32
CA GLY A 193 4.63 -11.97 -7.86
C GLY A 193 3.38 -11.55 -7.09
N PRO A 194 3.46 -10.47 -6.30
CA PRO A 194 2.29 -9.92 -5.63
C PRO A 194 1.24 -9.40 -6.61
N VAL A 195 -0.02 -9.50 -6.20
CA VAL A 195 -1.10 -8.71 -6.80
C VAL A 195 -0.97 -7.26 -6.31
N HIS A 196 -1.01 -6.30 -7.21
CA HIS A 196 -1.01 -4.88 -6.86
C HIS A 196 -2.42 -4.29 -6.97
N ILE A 197 -2.85 -3.58 -5.93
CA ILE A 197 -4.15 -2.90 -5.86
C ILE A 197 -3.93 -1.45 -5.41
N THR A 198 -4.32 -0.51 -6.24
CA THR A 198 -4.43 0.90 -5.89
C THR A 198 -5.85 1.19 -5.42
N ILE A 199 -5.97 1.74 -4.22
CA ILE A 199 -7.21 2.05 -3.51
C ILE A 199 -7.11 3.44 -2.84
N GLY A 200 -6.68 4.44 -3.61
CA GLY A 200 -6.56 5.84 -3.16
C GLY A 200 -7.87 6.63 -3.26
N ASP A 201 -8.98 5.97 -3.51
CA ASP A 201 -10.30 6.50 -3.81
C ASP A 201 -11.19 6.73 -2.58
N GLY A 202 -10.60 7.11 -1.44
CA GLY A 202 -11.29 7.22 -0.16
C GLY A 202 -12.21 8.44 0.06
N GLY A 203 -12.30 9.37 -0.91
CA GLY A 203 -13.24 10.50 -0.82
C GLY A 203 -12.67 11.85 -0.38
N ASN A 204 -11.37 12.09 -0.58
CA ASN A 204 -10.77 13.38 -0.22
C ASN A 204 -11.26 14.54 -1.12
N ARG A 205 -10.92 15.77 -0.70
CA ARG A 205 -11.39 17.02 -1.33
C ARG A 205 -10.79 17.32 -2.71
N GLU A 206 -9.70 16.65 -3.11
CA GLU A 206 -9.05 16.89 -4.40
C GLU A 206 -9.81 16.22 -5.56
N GLY A 207 -10.68 15.26 -5.23
CA GLY A 207 -11.54 14.59 -6.21
C GLY A 207 -10.85 13.45 -6.95
N LEU A 208 -11.60 12.84 -7.87
CA LEU A 208 -11.19 11.62 -8.56
C LEU A 208 -10.20 11.88 -9.72
N ALA A 209 -9.23 10.98 -9.84
CA ALA A 209 -8.31 10.91 -10.97
C ALA A 209 -8.99 10.16 -12.15
N THR A 210 -9.70 10.90 -13.01
CA THR A 210 -10.61 10.31 -14.02
C THR A 210 -9.96 9.82 -15.32
N LYS A 211 -8.67 10.08 -15.54
CA LYS A 211 -8.01 9.84 -16.83
C LYS A 211 -6.99 8.71 -16.73
N PHE A 212 -7.23 7.63 -17.48
CA PHE A 212 -6.30 6.51 -17.61
C PHE A 212 -5.61 6.50 -18.97
N ARG A 213 -4.35 6.08 -18.98
CA ARG A 213 -3.57 5.85 -20.20
C ARG A 213 -4.13 4.65 -20.95
N ASN A 214 -4.05 4.72 -22.27
CA ASN A 214 -4.29 3.56 -23.12
C ASN A 214 -3.10 2.61 -22.98
N THR A 215 -3.32 1.41 -22.45
CA THR A 215 -2.26 0.41 -22.24
C THR A 215 -1.89 -0.34 -23.53
N GLY A 216 -2.47 0.02 -24.67
CA GLY A 216 -2.12 -0.58 -25.96
C GLY A 216 -2.42 -2.08 -26.04
N GLY A 217 -3.28 -2.61 -25.16
CA GLY A 217 -3.58 -4.02 -25.04
C GLY A 217 -2.71 -4.79 -24.04
N GLU A 218 -1.78 -4.15 -23.33
CA GLU A 218 -1.07 -4.76 -22.20
C GLU A 218 -2.08 -5.03 -21.07
N LYS A 219 -2.35 -6.32 -20.83
CA LYS A 219 -3.42 -6.82 -19.94
C LYS A 219 -3.01 -6.90 -18.46
N ILE A 220 -2.02 -6.12 -18.04
CA ILE A 220 -1.53 -6.16 -16.65
C ILE A 220 -2.48 -5.44 -15.69
N SER A 221 -3.13 -4.35 -16.13
CA SER A 221 -4.26 -3.73 -15.43
C SER A 221 -5.53 -4.50 -15.81
N VAL A 222 -6.17 -5.13 -14.85
CA VAL A 222 -7.35 -5.99 -15.05
C VAL A 222 -8.66 -5.29 -14.73
N PHE A 223 -8.66 -4.35 -13.79
CA PHE A 223 -9.82 -3.53 -13.47
C PHE A 223 -9.35 -2.13 -13.08
N ARG A 224 -10.07 -1.10 -13.51
CA ARG A 224 -9.79 0.29 -13.12
C ARG A 224 -11.05 1.13 -13.20
N GLU A 225 -11.29 1.94 -12.19
CA GLU A 225 -12.48 2.77 -12.09
C GLU A 225 -12.19 4.04 -11.30
N ALA A 226 -12.62 5.19 -11.82
CA ALA A 226 -12.53 6.46 -11.12
C ALA A 226 -13.87 6.74 -10.43
N SER A 227 -14.04 6.14 -9.27
CA SER A 227 -15.16 6.32 -8.36
C SER A 227 -14.67 6.20 -6.93
N PHE A 228 -15.37 6.80 -5.97
CA PHE A 228 -15.00 6.63 -4.58
C PHE A 228 -15.42 5.25 -4.08
N GLY A 229 -14.65 4.69 -3.17
CA GLY A 229 -14.88 3.33 -2.72
C GLY A 229 -14.06 2.93 -1.51
N HIS A 230 -14.21 1.67 -1.15
CA HIS A 230 -13.40 0.98 -0.15
C HIS A 230 -13.30 -0.50 -0.49
N GLY A 231 -12.37 -1.20 0.15
CA GLY A 231 -12.11 -2.60 -0.13
C GLY A 231 -12.19 -3.45 1.12
N GLU A 232 -12.53 -4.72 0.92
CA GLU A 232 -12.58 -5.72 1.97
C GLU A 232 -11.72 -6.91 1.56
N LEU A 233 -10.80 -7.29 2.45
CA LEU A 233 -10.02 -8.51 2.32
C LEU A 233 -10.49 -9.52 3.38
N GLU A 234 -11.17 -10.57 2.92
CA GLU A 234 -11.58 -11.69 3.77
C GLU A 234 -10.57 -12.84 3.63
N VAL A 235 -9.68 -12.97 4.62
CA VAL A 235 -8.78 -14.12 4.71
C VAL A 235 -9.56 -15.33 5.23
N VAL A 236 -9.87 -16.27 4.35
CA VAL A 236 -10.70 -17.45 4.67
C VAL A 236 -9.87 -18.52 5.38
N ASN A 237 -8.66 -18.77 4.89
CA ASN A 237 -7.74 -19.76 5.45
C ASN A 237 -6.30 -19.49 5.00
N ALA A 238 -5.38 -20.42 5.27
CA ALA A 238 -3.96 -20.31 4.93
C ALA A 238 -3.66 -20.23 3.41
N THR A 239 -4.62 -20.54 2.55
CA THR A 239 -4.40 -20.61 1.10
C THR A 239 -5.29 -19.67 0.31
N HIS A 240 -6.51 -19.37 0.76
CA HIS A 240 -7.46 -18.53 0.02
C HIS A 240 -7.94 -17.32 0.82
N ALA A 241 -7.99 -16.18 0.14
CA ALA A 241 -8.61 -14.95 0.60
C ALA A 241 -9.47 -14.36 -0.52
N GLN A 242 -10.53 -13.66 -0.17
CA GLN A 242 -11.35 -12.93 -1.12
C GLN A 242 -11.10 -11.43 -0.98
N TRP A 243 -10.78 -10.78 -2.10
CA TRP A 243 -10.76 -9.33 -2.20
C TRP A 243 -12.03 -8.86 -2.90
N THR A 244 -12.69 -7.85 -2.34
CA THR A 244 -13.79 -7.12 -2.97
C THR A 244 -13.52 -5.63 -2.88
N TRP A 245 -13.86 -4.90 -3.94
CA TRP A 245 -13.90 -3.45 -3.93
C TRP A 245 -15.35 -2.99 -4.13
N HIS A 246 -15.77 -2.08 -3.27
CA HIS A 246 -17.12 -1.56 -3.20
C HIS A 246 -17.13 -0.07 -3.52
N ARG A 247 -17.88 0.30 -4.55
CA ARG A 247 -18.12 1.69 -4.94
C ARG A 247 -19.14 2.34 -4.00
N ASN A 248 -18.88 3.60 -3.63
CA ASN A 248 -19.69 4.40 -2.71
C ASN A 248 -20.61 5.42 -3.41
N ASP A 249 -20.45 5.63 -4.73
CA ASP A 249 -21.13 6.70 -5.48
C ASP A 249 -22.64 6.43 -5.75
N ASP A 250 -23.14 5.21 -5.48
CA ASP A 250 -24.52 4.81 -5.80
C ASP A 250 -25.55 5.08 -4.69
N GLY A 251 -25.15 5.72 -3.59
CA GLY A 251 -25.99 5.86 -2.39
C GLY A 251 -26.10 4.58 -1.53
N GLU A 252 -25.57 3.46 -2.03
CA GLU A 252 -25.35 2.19 -1.34
C GLU A 252 -23.98 1.63 -1.75
N SER A 253 -23.39 0.77 -0.91
CA SER A 253 -22.11 0.11 -1.19
C SER A 253 -22.31 -1.01 -2.22
N VAL A 254 -21.72 -0.87 -3.43
CA VAL A 254 -21.86 -1.87 -4.52
C VAL A 254 -20.53 -2.54 -4.82
N CYS A 255 -20.44 -3.85 -4.59
CA CYS A 255 -19.31 -4.68 -4.99
C CYS A 255 -19.14 -4.65 -6.51
N SER A 256 -18.15 -3.89 -6.98
CA SER A 256 -17.94 -3.61 -8.41
C SER A 256 -16.76 -4.38 -8.98
N ASP A 257 -15.84 -4.82 -8.13
CA ASP A 257 -14.75 -5.72 -8.48
C ASP A 257 -14.50 -6.75 -7.39
N ALA A 258 -14.13 -7.97 -7.78
CA ALA A 258 -13.85 -9.05 -6.85
C ALA A 258 -12.82 -10.05 -7.42
N VAL A 259 -11.97 -10.61 -6.56
CA VAL A 259 -11.03 -11.65 -6.94
C VAL A 259 -10.74 -12.60 -5.78
N TRP A 260 -10.63 -13.90 -6.09
CA TRP A 260 -10.05 -14.87 -5.18
C TRP A 260 -8.53 -14.85 -5.30
N LEU A 261 -7.87 -14.61 -4.17
CA LEU A 261 -6.42 -14.62 -4.03
C LEU A 261 -5.98 -15.98 -3.50
N THR A 262 -4.84 -16.46 -4.00
CA THR A 262 -4.18 -17.65 -3.47
C THR A 262 -2.86 -17.25 -2.84
N SER A 263 -2.61 -17.67 -1.60
CA SER A 263 -1.33 -17.41 -0.92
C SER A 263 -0.19 -18.07 -1.70
N LEU A 264 0.82 -17.29 -2.05
CA LEU A 264 2.03 -17.72 -2.75
C LEU A 264 2.85 -18.74 -1.95
N SER A 265 2.71 -18.76 -0.61
CA SER A 265 3.32 -19.79 0.23
C SER A 265 2.75 -21.20 -0.01
N SER A 266 1.52 -21.27 -0.51
CA SER A 266 0.83 -22.52 -0.83
C SER A 266 1.18 -23.06 -2.22
N LEU A 267 1.69 -22.20 -3.11
CA LEU A 267 2.04 -22.56 -4.48
C LEU A 267 3.41 -23.23 -4.54
N THR A 268 3.43 -24.52 -4.88
CA THR A 268 4.68 -25.27 -5.03
C THR A 268 5.58 -24.72 -6.14
N SER A 269 5.00 -24.13 -7.19
CA SER A 269 5.72 -23.47 -8.29
C SER A 269 6.49 -22.22 -7.86
N CYS A 270 6.10 -21.60 -6.74
CA CYS A 270 6.69 -20.36 -6.25
C CYS A 270 7.66 -20.56 -5.08
N LYS A 271 7.88 -21.80 -4.64
CA LYS A 271 8.88 -22.11 -3.61
C LYS A 271 10.28 -21.85 -4.18
N ALA A 272 11.09 -21.11 -3.40
CA ALA A 272 12.49 -20.84 -3.71
C ALA A 272 13.36 -22.10 -3.55
#